data_AF-A0A929SUK9-F1
#
_entry.id   AF-A0A929SUK9-F1
#
_cell.length_a   1.000
_cell.length_b   1.000
_cell.length_c   1.000
_cell.angle_alpha   90.00
_cell.angle_beta   90.00
_cell.angle_gamma   90.00
#
_symmetry.space_group_name_H-M   'P 1'
#
loop_
_entity.id
_entity.type
_entity.pdbx_description
1 polymer ?
#
loop_
_entity_poly.entity_id
_entity_poly.type
_entity_poly.pdbx_seq_one_letter_code
_entity_poly.pdbx_strand_id
1 'polypeptide(L)'
;MTNNFGRPKAVDLIKTKTRIVTAGRLDMYTTGAIILTNDGNLVQELTHPKHDIEKEYYVTVRGKVSDEKLDALKNGVTILVDDKKYDTGKSIIKILRIFF
;
A
#
# COMPACT_ATOMS: atom_id res chain seq x y z
N MET A 1 -10.06 -15.63 14.71
CA MET A 1 -11.36 -14.99 14.38
C MET A 1 -11.25 -14.46 12.96
N THR A 2 -11.99 -15.05 12.04
CA THR A 2 -12.04 -14.66 10.62
C THR A 2 -12.37 -13.17 10.47
N ASN A 3 -11.89 -12.54 9.39
CA ASN A 3 -12.36 -11.21 9.02
C ASN A 3 -13.88 -11.24 8.69
N ASN A 4 -14.51 -10.07 8.52
CA ASN A 4 -15.95 -9.97 8.24
C ASN A 4 -16.42 -10.68 6.95
N PHE A 5 -15.50 -11.30 6.20
CA PHE A 5 -15.74 -12.06 4.97
C PHE A 5 -15.42 -13.56 5.13
N GLY A 6 -15.24 -14.05 6.36
CA GLY A 6 -14.98 -15.47 6.62
C GLY A 6 -13.57 -15.95 6.24
N ARG A 7 -12.63 -15.04 5.93
CA ARG A 7 -11.25 -15.37 5.58
C ARG A 7 -10.29 -15.12 6.74
N PRO A 8 -9.20 -15.90 6.88
CA PRO A 8 -8.20 -15.64 7.91
C PRO A 8 -7.53 -14.28 7.68
N LYS A 9 -7.23 -13.57 8.78
CA LYS A 9 -6.43 -12.34 8.74
C LYS A 9 -4.96 -12.73 8.55
N ALA A 10 -4.12 -11.80 8.07
CA ALA A 10 -2.68 -12.06 7.91
C ALA A 10 -2.02 -12.56 9.21
N VAL A 11 -2.41 -12.01 10.36
CA VAL A 11 -1.92 -12.45 11.68
C VAL A 11 -2.34 -13.87 12.04
N ASP A 12 -3.50 -14.34 11.57
CA ASP A 12 -4.00 -15.69 11.83
C ASP A 12 -3.19 -16.76 11.08
N LEU A 13 -2.41 -16.35 10.06
CA LEU A 13 -1.57 -17.26 9.28
C LEU A 13 -0.25 -17.62 10.00
N ILE A 14 0.12 -16.87 11.04
CA ILE A 14 1.36 -17.08 11.78
C ILE A 14 1.06 -17.77 13.11
N LYS A 15 1.58 -18.99 13.29
CA LYS A 15 1.45 -19.74 14.55
C LYS A 15 2.43 -19.18 15.59
N THR A 16 1.94 -18.32 16.46
CA THR A 16 2.73 -17.77 17.58
C THR A 16 1.89 -17.63 18.85
N LYS A 17 2.55 -17.70 20.01
CA LYS A 17 1.93 -17.40 21.32
C LYS A 17 1.91 -15.90 21.62
N THR A 18 2.74 -15.13 20.91
CA THR A 18 2.89 -13.69 21.12
C THR A 18 1.85 -12.94 20.29
N ARG A 19 1.23 -11.93 20.89
CA ARG A 19 0.32 -11.04 20.15
C ARG A 19 1.14 -10.20 19.15
N ILE A 20 0.87 -10.38 17.86
CA ILE A 20 1.45 -9.62 16.76
C ILE A 20 0.37 -8.79 16.06
N VAL A 21 0.79 -7.71 15.42
CA VAL A 21 -0.06 -6.83 14.60
C VAL A 21 0.63 -6.58 13.25
N THR A 22 -0.14 -6.12 12.27
CA THR A 22 0.42 -5.68 10.98
C THR A 22 0.87 -4.23 11.07
N ALA A 23 2.08 -3.93 10.58
CA ALA A 23 2.50 -2.56 10.33
C ALA A 23 1.89 -2.08 9.01
N GLY A 24 0.73 -1.43 9.12
CA GLY A 24 -0.07 -0.97 7.99
C GLY A 24 -1.06 -2.02 7.50
N ARG A 25 -1.51 -1.86 6.26
CA ARG A 25 -2.55 -2.67 5.62
C ARG A 25 -2.17 -2.99 4.18
N LEU A 26 -2.53 -4.18 3.74
CA LEU A 26 -2.53 -4.57 2.34
C LEU A 26 -3.98 -4.82 1.93
N ASP A 27 -4.38 -4.32 0.76
CA ASP A 27 -5.72 -4.54 0.25
C ASP A 27 -5.96 -6.02 -0.07
N MET A 28 -7.22 -6.44 0.03
CA MET A 28 -7.62 -7.86 -0.06
C MET A 28 -7.24 -8.54 -1.38
N TYR A 29 -7.20 -7.79 -2.47
CA TYR A 29 -6.84 -8.29 -3.81
C TYR A 29 -5.42 -7.94 -4.22
N THR A 30 -4.62 -7.37 -3.31
CA THR A 30 -3.23 -7.03 -3.54
C THR A 30 -2.34 -8.13 -2.95
N THR A 31 -1.28 -8.46 -3.67
CA THR A 31 -0.20 -9.31 -3.18
C THR A 31 1.01 -8.45 -2.86
N GLY A 32 1.78 -8.81 -1.84
CA GLY A 32 2.99 -8.06 -1.52
C GLY A 32 3.55 -8.40 -0.14
N ALA A 33 4.55 -7.62 0.25
CA ALA A 33 5.13 -7.69 1.58
C ALA A 33 4.24 -6.96 2.60
N ILE A 34 4.11 -7.56 3.78
CA ILE A 34 3.50 -6.91 4.95
C ILE A 34 4.31 -7.31 6.18
N ILE A 35 4.64 -6.34 7.01
CA ILE A 35 5.42 -6.58 8.24
C ILE A 35 4.46 -6.92 9.37
N LEU A 36 4.76 -7.99 10.10
CA LEU A 36 4.06 -8.37 11.33
C LEU A 36 5.04 -8.30 12.50
N THR A 37 4.66 -7.61 13.57
CA THR A 37 5.52 -7.41 14.74
C THR A 37 4.69 -7.29 16.01
N ASN A 38 5.30 -7.55 17.16
CA ASN A 38 4.76 -7.23 18.49
C ASN A 38 5.31 -5.91 19.07
N ASP A 39 6.20 -5.22 18.33
CA ASP A 39 6.76 -3.92 18.71
C ASP A 39 5.87 -2.77 18.21
N GLY A 40 5.21 -2.09 19.14
CA GLY A 40 4.35 -0.95 18.83
C GLY A 40 5.10 0.29 18.35
N ASN A 41 6.36 0.49 18.75
CA ASN A 41 7.17 1.61 18.30
C ASN A 41 7.53 1.42 16.83
N LEU A 42 7.95 0.21 16.44
CA LEU A 42 8.22 -0.11 15.04
C LEU A 42 6.96 0.06 14.17
N VAL A 43 5.78 -0.32 14.66
CA VAL A 43 4.52 -0.08 13.93
C VAL A 43 4.31 1.42 13.71
N GLN A 44 4.49 2.24 14.75
CA GLN A 44 4.31 3.67 14.66
C GLN A 44 5.31 4.31 13.69
N GLU A 45 6.58 3.93 13.78
CA GLU A 45 7.64 4.40 12.88
C GLU A 45 7.32 4.06 11.41
N LEU A 46 6.87 2.83 11.14
CA LEU A 46 6.56 2.37 9.78
C LEU A 46 5.28 2.96 9.17
N THR A 47 4.31 3.32 10.01
CA THR A 47 2.96 3.70 9.55
C THR A 47 2.65 5.17 9.65
N HIS A 48 3.29 5.91 10.56
CA HIS A 48 2.95 7.31 10.78
C HIS A 48 3.42 8.18 9.59
N PRO A 49 2.53 8.97 8.96
CA PRO A 49 2.84 9.71 7.72
C PRO A 49 4.05 10.66 7.81
N LYS A 50 4.34 11.20 9.01
CA LYS A 50 5.49 12.09 9.26
C LYS A 50 6.85 11.46 8.96
N HIS A 51 6.97 10.13 9.02
CA HIS A 51 8.24 9.46 8.79
C HIS A 51 8.58 9.30 7.30
N ASP A 52 7.64 9.59 6.40
CA ASP A 52 7.84 9.61 4.95
C ASP A 52 8.55 8.35 4.41
N ILE A 53 8.21 7.19 4.98
CA ILE A 53 8.82 5.92 4.59
C ILE A 53 8.22 5.47 3.26
N GLU A 54 9.09 5.45 2.25
CA GLU A 54 8.78 5.03 0.89
C GLU A 54 8.23 3.60 0.83
N LYS A 55 7.28 3.39 -0.09
CA LYS A 55 6.66 2.09 -0.36
C LYS A 55 6.67 1.88 -1.87
N GLU A 56 7.35 0.83 -2.30
CA GLU A 56 7.47 0.48 -3.71
C GLU A 56 6.41 -0.55 -4.11
N TYR A 57 5.76 -0.34 -5.25
CA TYR A 57 4.72 -1.21 -5.78
C TYR A 57 4.99 -1.57 -7.24
N TYR A 58 4.80 -2.85 -7.56
CA TYR A 58 4.72 -3.32 -8.93
C TYR A 58 3.25 -3.28 -9.37
N VAL A 59 2.94 -2.42 -10.34
CA VAL A 59 1.57 -2.23 -10.82
C VAL A 59 1.49 -2.58 -12.31
N THR A 60 0.48 -3.38 -12.67
CA THR A 60 0.10 -3.62 -14.06
C THR A 60 -1.23 -2.93 -14.33
N VAL A 61 -1.29 -2.14 -15.39
CA VAL A 61 -2.50 -1.40 -15.79
C VAL A 61 -3.00 -1.86 -17.15
N ARG A 62 -4.31 -1.75 -17.39
CA ARG A 62 -4.91 -2.04 -18.68
C ARG A 62 -4.84 -0.81 -19.59
N GLY A 63 -4.39 -1.00 -20.82
CA GLY A 63 -4.27 0.06 -21.82
C GLY A 63 -2.91 0.75 -21.82
N LYS A 64 -2.79 1.83 -22.60
CA LYS A 64 -1.57 2.63 -22.69
C LYS A 64 -1.68 3.84 -21.76
N VAL A 65 -0.66 4.06 -20.94
CA VAL A 65 -0.51 5.28 -20.15
C VAL A 65 0.25 6.29 -21.02
N SER A 66 -0.30 7.50 -21.20
CA SER A 66 0.39 8.57 -21.92
C SER A 66 1.47 9.21 -21.03
N ASP A 67 2.48 9.80 -21.66
CA ASP A 67 3.55 10.51 -20.95
C ASP A 67 3.01 11.64 -20.07
N GLU A 68 1.99 12.36 -20.55
CA GLU A 68 1.29 13.40 -19.78
C GLU A 68 0.70 12.85 -18.46
N LYS A 69 0.09 11.66 -18.49
CA LYS A 69 -0.46 11.02 -17.29
C LYS A 69 0.64 10.56 -16.34
N LEU A 70 1.76 10.06 -16.88
CA LEU A 70 2.92 9.68 -16.07
C LEU A 70 3.52 10.89 -15.36
N ASP A 71 3.65 12.02 -16.06
CA ASP A 71 4.21 13.23 -15.49
C ASP A 71 3.27 13.87 -14.46
N ALA A 72 1.95 13.80 -14.66
CA ALA A 72 0.98 14.17 -13.64
C ALA A 72 1.15 13.32 -12.37
N LEU A 73 1.23 11.99 -12.51
CA LEU A 73 1.42 11.09 -11.36
C LEU A 73 2.74 11.35 -10.61
N LYS A 74 3.84 11.65 -11.32
CA LYS A 74 5.13 12.00 -10.69
C LYS A 74 5.06 13.27 -9.86
N ASN A 75 4.27 14.26 -10.31
CA ASN A 75 4.15 15.56 -9.64
C ASN A 75 3.07 15.60 -8.55
N GLY A 76 2.22 14.58 -8.49
CA GLY A 76 1.08 14.50 -7.58
C GLY A 76 -0.23 14.83 -8.29
N VAL A 77 -1.30 14.16 -7.90
CA VAL A 77 -2.63 14.29 -8.48
C VAL A 77 -3.68 14.50 -7.38
N THR A 78 -4.80 15.11 -7.73
CA THR A 78 -5.95 15.18 -6.82
C THR A 78 -6.80 13.91 -6.94
N ILE A 79 -7.06 13.27 -5.81
CA ILE A 79 -7.96 12.12 -5.69
C ILE A 79 -9.18 12.47 -4.83
N LEU A 80 -10.25 11.70 -4.97
CA LEU A 80 -11.46 11.80 -4.15
C LEU A 80 -11.58 10.56 -3.26
N VAL A 81 -11.71 10.78 -1.95
CA VAL A 81 -11.99 9.73 -0.96
C VAL A 81 -13.14 10.23 -0.09
N ASP A 82 -14.26 9.49 -0.08
CA ASP A 82 -15.49 9.87 0.65
C ASP A 82 -15.93 11.33 0.39
N ASP A 83 -16.01 11.69 -0.89
CA ASP A 83 -16.35 13.03 -1.40
C ASP A 83 -15.40 14.17 -1.00
N LYS A 84 -14.26 13.85 -0.37
CA LYS A 84 -13.23 14.81 -0.01
C LYS A 84 -12.06 14.73 -0.99
N LYS A 85 -11.55 15.90 -1.37
CA LYS A 85 -10.36 16.03 -2.21
C LYS A 85 -9.09 15.88 -1.38
N TYR A 86 -8.17 15.10 -1.91
CA TYR A 86 -6.82 14.92 -1.38
C TYR A 86 -5.81 15.10 -2.49
N ASP A 87 -4.76 15.87 -2.24
CA ASP A 87 -3.63 15.99 -3.16
C ASP A 87 -2.54 15.00 -2.75
N THR A 88 -2.10 14.17 -3.69
CA THR A 88 -1.02 13.21 -3.44
C THR A 88 0.33 13.90 -3.47
N GLY A 89 1.30 13.34 -2.74
CA GLY A 89 2.70 13.72 -2.88
C GLY A 89 3.28 13.34 -4.24
N LYS A 90 4.53 13.76 -4.46
CA LYS A 90 5.32 13.35 -5.63
C LYS A 90 5.57 11.85 -5.60
N SER A 91 5.75 11.24 -6.77
CA SER A 91 6.04 9.82 -6.89
C SER A 91 7.19 9.55 -7.86
N ILE A 92 7.89 8.44 -7.63
CA ILE A 92 8.90 7.91 -8.55
C ILE A 92 8.25 6.80 -9.36
N ILE A 93 8.30 6.91 -10.69
CA ILE A 93 7.71 5.93 -11.59
C ILE A 93 8.78 5.39 -12.54
N LYS A 94 8.86 4.05 -12.62
CA LYS A 94 9.72 3.34 -13.56
C LYS A 94 8.86 2.39 -14.40
N ILE A 95 8.89 2.55 -15.73
CA ILE A 95 8.27 1.61 -16.65
C ILE A 95 9.15 0.37 -16.74
N LEU A 96 8.61 -0.78 -16.36
CA LEU A 96 9.33 -2.05 -16.36
C LEU A 96 9.10 -2.85 -17.64
N ARG A 97 7.85 -2.88 -18.13
CA ARG A 97 7.46 -3.61 -19.33
C ARG A 97 6.20 -3.02 -19.94
N ILE A 98 6.14 -2.99 -21.28
CA ILE A 98 4.95 -2.66 -22.06
C ILE A 98 4.49 -3.94 -22.77
N PHE A 99 3.21 -4.27 -22.64
CA PHE A 99 2.57 -5.39 -23.34
C PHE A 99 1.80 -4.83 -24.55
N PHE A 100 1.87 -5.53 -25.69
CA PHE A 100 1.17 -5.18 -26.93
C PHE A 100 0.06 -6.20 -27.22
#